data_AF-A0AAF0B2G2-F1
#
_entry.id   AF-A0AAF0B2G2-F1
#
_cell.length_a   1.000
_cell.length_b   1.000
_cell.length_c   1.000
_cell.angle_alpha   90.00
_cell.angle_beta   90.00
_cell.angle_gamma   90.00
#
_symmetry.space_group_name_H-M   'P 1'
#
loop_
_entity.id
_entity.type
_entity.pdbx_description
1 polymer ?
#
loop_
_entity_poly.entity_id
_entity_poly.type
_entity_poly.pdbx_seq_one_letter_code
_entity_poly.pdbx_strand_id
1 'polypeptide(L)'
;MDPEMCENFNIAIEHYPDELNISEKRDMHNIAGIRNYCPKGNSGYNECITELDKINATCLWLFNKNIAYRYDELSSEQFKAFIIYIMIWLNYMLNLKKDENPNLNNLYTNHIEKNEHYTNCKRHSKDCNSTLKEKTEYNNFKDAIVKNMDLLKIDIKDISKFYDAFKLLCKMHTEYDEDKLECPKYLGYANDIVGKFKKLNESSSITGNTSYSQIWYTLSTDYENFKKQDNVANCTNIPSLPSIKTTQHHVQSSGVTSSSLSIVKKLILALSIFSAITIFLGIFYKCSLFVLRKRDQKQHLREKLKNIKKRMNH
;
A
#
# COMPACT_ATOMS: atom_id res chain seq x y z
N MET A 1 4.41 -15.83 4.79
CA MET A 1 3.13 -15.10 4.64
C MET A 1 2.15 -15.59 5.70
N ASP A 2 1.26 -14.72 6.16
CA ASP A 2 0.23 -15.08 7.13
C ASP A 2 -1.06 -15.55 6.40
N PRO A 3 -1.59 -16.75 6.70
CA PRO A 3 -2.77 -17.29 6.01
C PRO A 3 -4.05 -16.45 6.22
N GLU A 4 -4.31 -16.00 7.45
CA GLU A 4 -5.50 -15.20 7.78
C GLU A 4 -5.48 -13.85 7.04
N MET A 5 -4.30 -13.25 6.86
CA MET A 5 -4.15 -12.05 6.05
C MET A 5 -4.54 -12.33 4.58
N CYS A 6 -4.06 -13.44 4.03
CA CYS A 6 -4.40 -13.85 2.67
C CYS A 6 -5.89 -14.15 2.50
N GLU A 7 -6.54 -14.75 3.50
CA GLU A 7 -8.01 -14.93 3.50
C GLU A 7 -8.74 -13.59 3.45
N ASN A 8 -8.32 -12.59 4.23
CA ASN A 8 -8.90 -11.25 4.17
C ASN A 8 -8.72 -10.61 2.79
N PHE A 9 -7.55 -10.79 2.14
CA PHE A 9 -7.36 -10.34 0.75
C PHE A 9 -8.26 -11.10 -0.23
N ASN A 10 -8.44 -12.41 -0.04
CA ASN A 10 -9.35 -13.21 -0.87
C ASN A 10 -10.79 -12.72 -0.74
N ILE A 11 -11.27 -12.42 0.47
CA ILE A 11 -12.60 -11.81 0.70
C ILE A 11 -12.72 -10.46 -0.01
N ALA A 12 -11.68 -9.62 0.09
CA ALA A 12 -11.66 -8.33 -0.58
C ALA A 12 -11.74 -8.49 -2.11
N ILE A 13 -10.96 -9.39 -2.70
CA ILE A 13 -10.97 -9.69 -4.14
C ILE A 13 -12.30 -10.32 -4.56
N GLU A 14 -12.87 -11.20 -3.73
CA GLU A 14 -14.13 -11.86 -4.02
C GLU A 14 -15.26 -10.86 -4.20
N HIS A 15 -15.34 -9.83 -3.36
CA HIS A 15 -16.45 -8.87 -3.39
C HIS A 15 -16.10 -7.56 -4.11
N TYR A 16 -14.82 -7.21 -4.21
CA TYR A 16 -14.31 -6.05 -4.94
C TYR A 16 -13.15 -6.46 -5.86
N PRO A 17 -13.47 -6.99 -7.04
CA PRO A 17 -12.47 -7.74 -7.77
C PRO A 17 -11.45 -6.86 -8.50
N ASP A 18 -10.30 -7.48 -8.70
CA ASP A 18 -9.04 -6.90 -9.16
C ASP A 18 -8.85 -7.07 -10.69
N GLU A 19 -9.98 -7.22 -11.39
CA GLU A 19 -10.12 -7.35 -12.84
C GLU A 19 -11.24 -6.43 -13.36
N LEU A 20 -11.16 -5.98 -14.63
CA LEU A 20 -12.16 -5.07 -15.21
C LEU A 20 -13.38 -5.80 -15.80
N ASN A 21 -13.21 -6.99 -16.35
CA ASN A 21 -14.21 -7.69 -17.16
C ASN A 21 -14.78 -8.91 -16.44
N ILE A 22 -15.61 -8.65 -15.43
CA ILE A 22 -16.19 -9.69 -14.58
C ILE A 22 -17.62 -9.94 -15.06
N SER A 23 -17.93 -11.17 -15.45
CA SER A 23 -19.27 -11.54 -15.92
C SER A 23 -20.32 -11.58 -14.80
N GLU A 24 -19.88 -11.83 -13.57
CA GLU A 24 -20.75 -11.88 -12.39
C GLU A 24 -20.84 -10.54 -11.69
N LYS A 25 -22.05 -10.20 -11.23
CA LYS A 25 -22.28 -9.01 -10.42
C LYS A 25 -21.70 -9.24 -9.02
N ARG A 26 -20.58 -8.58 -8.71
CA ARG A 26 -19.98 -8.56 -7.37
C ARG A 26 -20.27 -7.23 -6.70
N ASP A 27 -20.51 -7.27 -5.39
CA ASP A 27 -20.81 -6.08 -4.61
C ASP A 27 -19.90 -6.04 -3.37
N MET A 28 -19.03 -5.04 -3.33
CA MET A 28 -18.13 -4.78 -2.21
C MET A 28 -18.89 -4.65 -0.89
N HIS A 29 -20.14 -4.18 -0.92
CA HIS A 29 -20.96 -4.01 0.28
C HIS A 29 -21.29 -5.32 1.01
N ASN A 30 -21.04 -6.47 0.38
CA ASN A 30 -21.17 -7.79 1.00
C ASN A 30 -20.00 -8.10 1.96
N ILE A 31 -18.89 -7.35 1.90
CA ILE A 31 -17.80 -7.48 2.86
C ILE A 31 -18.30 -7.03 4.25
N ALA A 32 -18.24 -7.93 5.23
CA ALA A 32 -18.70 -7.65 6.59
C ALA A 32 -18.00 -6.43 7.20
N GLY A 33 -18.79 -5.42 7.58
CA GLY A 33 -18.33 -4.20 8.23
C GLY A 33 -17.70 -3.15 7.30
N ILE A 34 -17.62 -3.39 5.98
CA ILE A 34 -17.00 -2.46 5.02
C ILE A 34 -17.66 -1.07 5.00
N ARG A 35 -18.99 -1.04 5.19
CA ARG A 35 -19.80 0.19 5.20
C ARG A 35 -19.38 1.16 6.31
N ASN A 36 -18.74 0.67 7.37
CA ASN A 36 -18.22 1.55 8.43
C ASN A 36 -17.08 2.45 7.94
N TYR A 37 -16.40 2.08 6.85
CA TYR A 37 -15.30 2.82 6.26
C TYR A 37 -15.69 3.62 5.01
N CYS A 38 -16.97 3.55 4.64
CA CYS A 38 -17.53 4.29 3.52
C CYS A 38 -17.91 5.72 3.92
N PRO A 39 -17.72 6.71 3.04
CA PRO A 39 -18.26 8.05 3.27
C PRO A 39 -19.80 8.04 3.22
N LYS A 40 -20.40 9.03 3.87
CA LYS A 40 -21.85 9.25 3.83
C LYS A 40 -22.28 9.65 2.42
N GLY A 41 -23.21 8.89 1.86
CA GLY A 41 -23.90 9.19 0.62
C GLY A 41 -25.03 10.20 0.79
N ASN A 42 -25.73 10.49 -0.30
CA ASN A 42 -26.83 11.46 -0.35
C ASN A 42 -28.06 11.00 0.46
N SER A 43 -28.19 9.70 0.70
CA SER A 43 -29.23 9.10 1.55
C SER A 43 -28.99 9.35 3.06
N GLY A 44 -27.81 9.85 3.43
CA GLY A 44 -27.35 9.97 4.81
C GLY A 44 -26.68 8.70 5.37
N TYR A 45 -26.73 7.58 4.63
CA TYR A 45 -26.06 6.33 4.99
C TYR A 45 -24.68 6.20 4.34
N ASN A 46 -23.81 5.36 4.92
CA ASN A 46 -22.50 5.10 4.34
C ASN A 46 -22.63 4.14 3.15
N GLU A 47 -22.25 4.59 1.95
CA GLU A 47 -22.68 3.92 0.69
C GLU A 47 -21.59 3.71 -0.37
N CYS A 48 -20.33 4.11 -0.14
CA CYS A 48 -19.20 3.90 -1.05
C CYS A 48 -19.57 3.97 -2.56
N ILE A 49 -20.00 5.16 -2.99
CA ILE A 49 -20.65 5.32 -4.29
C ILE A 49 -19.61 5.30 -5.42
N THR A 50 -18.52 6.03 -5.24
CA THR A 50 -17.46 6.15 -6.26
C THR A 50 -16.42 5.05 -6.13
N GLU A 51 -15.69 4.75 -7.20
CA GLU A 51 -14.54 3.83 -7.11
C GLU A 51 -13.49 4.30 -6.10
N LEU A 52 -13.30 5.62 -5.98
CA LEU A 52 -12.40 6.17 -4.98
C LEU A 52 -12.87 5.83 -3.55
N ASP A 53 -14.18 5.89 -3.30
CA ASP A 53 -14.76 5.52 -2.01
C ASP A 53 -14.57 4.02 -1.72
N LYS A 54 -14.76 3.17 -2.74
CA LYS A 54 -14.61 1.72 -2.63
C LYS A 54 -13.16 1.31 -2.35
N ILE A 55 -12.20 1.88 -3.09
CA ILE A 55 -10.76 1.69 -2.86
C ILE A 55 -10.40 2.15 -1.44
N ASN A 56 -10.87 3.33 -1.03
CA ASN A 56 -10.63 3.85 0.31
C ASN A 56 -11.18 2.92 1.41
N ALA A 57 -12.44 2.51 1.30
CA ALA A 57 -13.08 1.66 2.30
C ALA A 57 -12.43 0.28 2.39
N THR A 58 -12.09 -0.33 1.25
CA THR A 58 -11.39 -1.61 1.22
C THR A 58 -9.98 -1.51 1.79
N CYS A 59 -9.25 -0.42 1.49
CA CYS A 59 -7.95 -0.14 2.09
C CYS A 59 -8.04 -0.07 3.63
N LEU A 60 -8.98 0.72 4.15
CA LEU A 60 -9.22 0.83 5.59
C LEU A 60 -9.64 -0.51 6.22
N TRP A 61 -10.50 -1.27 5.53
CA TRP A 61 -10.94 -2.57 6.00
C TRP A 61 -9.76 -3.55 6.10
N LEU A 62 -8.87 -3.58 5.10
CA LEU A 62 -7.66 -4.40 5.12
C LEU A 62 -6.72 -3.97 6.27
N PHE A 63 -6.51 -2.68 6.48
CA PHE A 63 -5.74 -2.18 7.64
C PHE A 63 -6.36 -2.62 8.97
N ASN A 64 -7.68 -2.50 9.11
CA ASN A 64 -8.34 -2.85 10.35
C ASN A 64 -8.31 -4.36 10.61
N LYS A 65 -8.71 -5.19 9.63
CA LYS A 65 -8.76 -6.65 9.76
C LYS A 65 -7.39 -7.27 9.98
N ASN A 66 -6.40 -6.84 9.20
CA ASN A 66 -5.08 -7.46 9.27
C ASN A 66 -4.20 -6.86 10.36
N ILE A 67 -4.44 -5.61 10.79
CA ILE A 67 -3.56 -4.93 11.74
C ILE A 67 -4.31 -4.54 13.01
N ALA A 68 -5.34 -3.69 12.95
CA ALA A 68 -6.02 -3.20 14.15
C ALA A 68 -6.67 -4.31 14.99
N TYR A 69 -7.19 -5.37 14.36
CA TYR A 69 -7.80 -6.47 15.10
C TYR A 69 -6.79 -7.48 15.63
N ARG A 70 -5.57 -7.53 15.06
CA ARG A 70 -4.56 -8.56 15.36
C ARG A 70 -3.29 -8.01 15.99
N TYR A 71 -3.29 -6.72 16.37
CA TYR A 71 -2.09 -5.98 16.72
C TYR A 71 -1.30 -6.60 17.89
N ASP A 72 -1.95 -7.30 18.81
CA ASP A 72 -1.31 -7.99 19.94
C ASP A 72 -0.51 -9.22 19.47
N GLU A 73 -0.98 -9.92 18.43
CA GLU A 73 -0.43 -11.18 17.91
C GLU A 73 0.74 -10.98 16.96
N LEU A 74 0.81 -9.82 16.31
CA LEU A 74 1.75 -9.56 15.22
C LEU A 74 3.13 -9.14 15.72
N SER A 75 4.18 -9.72 15.13
CA SER A 75 5.55 -9.23 15.30
C SER A 75 5.80 -7.93 14.52
N SER A 76 6.80 -7.15 14.91
CA SER A 76 7.21 -5.94 14.19
C SER A 76 7.47 -6.17 12.70
N GLU A 77 8.01 -7.34 12.34
CA GLU A 77 8.26 -7.71 10.94
C GLU A 77 6.95 -7.99 10.19
N GLN A 78 6.01 -8.72 10.81
CA GLN A 78 4.69 -8.98 10.23
C GLN A 78 3.90 -7.69 10.00
N PHE A 79 3.89 -6.76 10.96
CA PHE A 79 3.25 -5.46 10.77
C PHE A 79 3.78 -4.73 9.52
N LYS A 80 5.11 -4.64 9.38
CA LYS A 80 5.74 -3.96 8.24
C LYS A 80 5.43 -4.67 6.93
N ALA A 81 5.45 -6.00 6.92
CA ALA A 81 5.09 -6.80 5.76
C ALA A 81 3.62 -6.57 5.35
N PHE A 82 2.69 -6.58 6.29
CA PHE A 82 1.26 -6.37 6.03
C PHE A 82 0.98 -5.00 5.43
N ILE A 83 1.65 -3.95 5.94
CA ILE A 83 1.58 -2.60 5.36
C ILE A 83 2.05 -2.64 3.90
N ILE A 84 3.18 -3.29 3.61
CA ILE A 84 3.69 -3.42 2.24
C ILE A 84 2.68 -4.15 1.34
N TYR A 85 2.05 -5.24 1.80
CA TYR A 85 1.03 -5.96 1.03
C TYR A 85 -0.21 -5.13 0.74
N ILE A 86 -0.71 -4.38 1.73
CA ILE A 86 -1.82 -3.45 1.53
C ILE A 86 -1.44 -2.36 0.52
N MET A 87 -0.19 -1.87 0.56
CA MET A 87 0.30 -0.85 -0.38
C MET A 87 0.48 -1.41 -1.80
N ILE A 88 0.86 -2.67 -1.96
CA ILE A 88 0.90 -3.35 -3.27
C ILE A 88 -0.50 -3.40 -3.87
N TRP A 89 -1.47 -3.90 -3.10
CA TRP A 89 -2.88 -3.96 -3.51
C TRP A 89 -3.41 -2.56 -3.84
N LEU A 90 -3.15 -1.57 -2.98
CA LEU A 90 -3.63 -0.20 -3.19
C LEU A 90 -3.07 0.42 -4.48
N ASN A 91 -1.78 0.26 -4.74
CA ASN A 91 -1.16 0.75 -5.97
C ASN A 91 -1.76 0.05 -7.21
N TYR A 92 -1.88 -1.27 -7.15
CA TYR A 92 -2.47 -2.04 -8.25
C TYR A 92 -3.92 -1.58 -8.54
N MET A 93 -4.77 -1.50 -7.52
CA MET A 93 -6.18 -1.11 -7.69
C MET A 93 -6.36 0.33 -8.20
N LEU A 94 -5.54 1.27 -7.69
CA LEU A 94 -5.56 2.67 -8.17
C LEU A 94 -5.20 2.76 -9.66
N ASN A 95 -4.25 1.95 -10.14
CA ASN A 95 -3.87 1.93 -11.54
C ASN A 95 -4.85 1.15 -12.41
N LEU A 96 -5.39 0.04 -11.92
CA LEU A 96 -6.39 -0.77 -12.62
C LEU A 96 -7.65 0.03 -12.93
N LYS A 97 -8.14 0.81 -11.94
CA LYS A 97 -9.40 1.54 -12.03
C LYS A 97 -9.23 3.00 -12.47
N LYS A 98 -8.04 3.39 -12.93
CA LYS A 98 -7.64 4.79 -13.18
C LYS A 98 -8.62 5.56 -14.10
N ASP A 99 -9.22 4.90 -15.08
CA ASP A 99 -10.18 5.50 -16.01
C ASP A 99 -11.50 5.90 -15.35
N GLU A 100 -11.80 5.34 -14.17
CA GLU A 100 -12.94 5.71 -13.32
C GLU A 100 -12.59 6.89 -12.38
N ASN A 101 -11.45 7.54 -12.63
CA ASN A 101 -10.88 8.69 -11.94
C ASN A 101 -10.44 8.53 -10.45
N PRO A 102 -10.14 7.33 -9.91
CA PRO A 102 -9.36 7.23 -8.69
C PRO A 102 -7.90 7.56 -9.00
N ASN A 103 -7.35 8.58 -8.34
CA ASN A 103 -5.91 8.83 -8.37
C ASN A 103 -5.39 9.05 -6.94
N LEU A 104 -4.11 8.79 -6.76
CA LEU A 104 -3.45 8.86 -5.46
C LEU A 104 -3.66 10.22 -4.76
N ASN A 105 -3.61 11.31 -5.51
CA ASN A 105 -3.75 12.66 -4.95
C ASN A 105 -5.18 12.91 -4.44
N ASN A 106 -6.19 12.45 -5.19
CA ASN A 106 -7.59 12.49 -4.79
C ASN A 106 -7.84 11.58 -3.59
N LEU A 107 -7.29 10.35 -3.57
CA LEU A 107 -7.41 9.45 -2.43
C LEU A 107 -6.86 10.10 -1.16
N TYR A 108 -5.68 10.72 -1.27
CA TYR A 108 -5.05 11.36 -0.13
C TYR A 108 -5.87 12.57 0.38
N THR A 109 -6.15 13.52 -0.50
CA THR A 109 -6.80 14.80 -0.12
C THR A 109 -8.28 14.65 0.26
N ASN A 110 -9.00 13.70 -0.34
CA ASN A 110 -10.43 13.51 -0.08
C ASN A 110 -10.67 12.53 1.06
N HIS A 111 -9.81 11.51 1.22
CA HIS A 111 -10.01 10.48 2.23
C HIS A 111 -8.88 10.45 3.27
N ILE A 112 -7.66 10.04 2.91
CA ILE A 112 -6.61 9.74 3.91
C ILE A 112 -6.32 10.92 4.84
N GLU A 113 -6.28 12.14 4.30
CA GLU A 113 -5.95 13.34 5.06
C GLU A 113 -6.98 13.66 6.14
N LYS A 114 -8.27 13.46 5.82
CA LYS A 114 -9.44 13.96 6.58
C LYS A 114 -10.17 12.87 7.36
N ASN A 115 -10.00 11.61 6.98
CA ASN A 115 -10.75 10.50 7.54
C ASN A 115 -10.10 10.01 8.84
N GLU A 116 -10.83 10.19 9.95
CA GLU A 116 -10.39 9.82 11.29
C GLU A 116 -10.07 8.33 11.44
N HIS A 117 -10.61 7.45 10.59
CA HIS A 117 -10.28 6.03 10.60
C HIS A 117 -8.81 5.75 10.24
N TYR A 118 -8.11 6.67 9.56
CA TYR A 118 -6.67 6.55 9.33
C TYR A 118 -5.82 7.06 10.49
N THR A 119 -6.37 7.94 11.33
CA THR A 119 -5.65 8.48 12.51
C THR A 119 -5.95 7.70 13.78
N ASN A 120 -7.11 7.03 13.84
CA ASN A 120 -7.60 6.31 15.01
C ASN A 120 -7.63 4.80 14.71
N CYS A 121 -6.58 4.08 15.12
CA CYS A 121 -6.59 2.62 15.16
C CYS A 121 -7.39 2.18 16.40
N LYS A 122 -8.53 1.50 16.24
CA LYS A 122 -9.35 1.04 17.37
C LYS A 122 -9.80 -0.41 17.25
N ARG A 123 -9.65 -1.19 18.32
CA ARG A 123 -10.32 -2.48 18.55
C ARG A 123 -11.13 -2.41 19.85
N HIS A 124 -12.45 -2.56 19.77
CA HIS A 124 -13.36 -2.54 20.94
C HIS A 124 -13.05 -1.40 21.94
N SER A 125 -12.87 -0.19 21.43
CA SER A 125 -12.54 1.03 22.20
C SER A 125 -11.12 1.14 22.75
N LYS A 126 -10.24 0.16 22.54
CA LYS A 126 -8.79 0.28 22.81
C LYS A 126 -8.08 0.92 21.62
N ASP A 127 -7.24 1.91 21.90
CA ASP A 127 -6.36 2.53 20.92
C ASP A 127 -5.18 1.60 20.61
N CYS A 128 -5.00 1.24 19.34
CA CYS A 128 -3.85 0.46 18.87
C CYS A 128 -2.72 1.31 18.29
N ASN A 129 -2.84 2.65 18.28
CA ASN A 129 -1.79 3.54 17.79
C ASN A 129 -0.50 3.46 18.63
N SER A 130 -0.63 3.29 19.95
CA SER A 130 0.53 3.15 20.85
C SER A 130 1.36 1.91 20.49
N THR A 131 0.72 0.75 20.36
CA THR A 131 1.39 -0.49 19.97
C THR A 131 1.90 -0.45 18.54
N LEU A 132 1.15 0.15 17.61
CA LEU A 132 1.63 0.37 16.24
C LEU A 132 2.94 1.17 16.26
N LYS A 133 2.97 2.27 17.03
CA LYS A 133 4.15 3.13 17.16
C LYS A 133 5.34 2.39 17.77
N GLU A 134 5.11 1.61 18.82
CA GLU A 134 6.13 0.80 19.47
C GLU A 134 6.73 -0.26 18.53
N LYS A 135 5.89 -0.98 17.79
CA LYS A 135 6.33 -2.08 16.91
C LYS A 135 6.91 -1.62 15.58
N THR A 136 6.51 -0.46 15.06
CA THR A 136 6.83 -0.06 13.67
C THR A 136 7.41 1.33 13.48
N GLU A 137 7.31 2.22 14.48
CA GLU A 137 7.56 3.67 14.38
C GLU A 137 6.48 4.47 13.62
N TYR A 138 5.36 3.84 13.24
CA TYR A 138 4.21 4.52 12.64
C TYR A 138 3.23 4.98 13.72
N ASN A 139 2.86 6.26 13.71
CA ASN A 139 1.93 6.79 14.71
C ASN A 139 0.48 6.33 14.49
N ASN A 140 0.10 6.05 13.24
CA ASN A 140 -1.22 5.60 12.82
C ASN A 140 -1.15 5.12 11.36
N PHE A 141 -2.29 4.66 10.79
CA PHE A 141 -2.34 4.20 9.40
C PHE A 141 -2.04 5.29 8.38
N LYS A 142 -2.45 6.54 8.63
CA LYS A 142 -2.08 7.68 7.79
C LYS A 142 -0.56 7.84 7.70
N ASP A 143 0.13 7.81 8.84
CA ASP A 143 1.60 7.91 8.91
C ASP A 143 2.28 6.73 8.19
N ALA A 144 1.74 5.51 8.36
CA ALA A 144 2.22 4.33 7.65
C ALA A 144 2.12 4.48 6.13
N ILE A 145 0.99 4.97 5.61
CA ILE A 145 0.80 5.19 4.17
C ILE A 145 1.74 6.30 3.68
N VAL A 146 1.84 7.42 4.39
CA VAL A 146 2.68 8.57 4.00
C VAL A 146 4.15 8.17 3.93
N LYS A 147 4.66 7.47 4.94
CA LYS A 147 6.06 7.01 4.97
C LYS A 147 6.38 5.95 3.91
N ASN A 148 5.37 5.24 3.39
CA ASN A 148 5.52 4.24 2.34
C ASN A 148 4.91 4.69 0.99
N MET A 149 4.61 5.99 0.82
CA MET A 149 3.86 6.49 -0.33
C MET A 149 4.58 6.28 -1.66
N ASP A 150 5.91 6.18 -1.64
CA ASP A 150 6.71 5.88 -2.83
C ASP A 150 6.43 4.49 -3.42
N LEU A 151 5.93 3.54 -2.62
CA LEU A 151 5.45 2.24 -3.12
C LEU A 151 4.29 2.41 -4.12
N LEU A 152 3.50 3.47 -3.98
CA LEU A 152 2.35 3.79 -4.84
C LEU A 152 2.77 4.49 -6.16
N LYS A 153 4.07 4.77 -6.34
CA LYS A 153 4.63 5.39 -7.55
C LYS A 153 5.20 4.36 -8.53
N ILE A 154 5.24 3.08 -8.14
CA ILE A 154 5.71 2.01 -9.02
C ILE A 154 4.73 1.85 -10.18
N ASP A 155 5.26 1.79 -11.39
CA ASP A 155 4.47 1.69 -12.63
C ASP A 155 3.58 0.45 -12.65
N ILE A 156 2.42 0.57 -13.30
CA ILE A 156 1.42 -0.51 -13.39
C ILE A 156 2.02 -1.80 -13.97
N LYS A 157 2.97 -1.71 -14.90
CA LYS A 157 3.63 -2.87 -15.50
C LYS A 157 4.40 -3.67 -14.45
N ASP A 158 5.02 -3.03 -13.46
CA ASP A 158 5.85 -3.70 -12.46
C ASP A 158 5.03 -4.06 -11.21
N ILE A 159 4.15 -3.18 -10.75
CA ILE A 159 3.29 -3.48 -9.61
C ILE A 159 2.32 -4.63 -9.90
N SER A 160 1.82 -4.78 -11.15
CA SER A 160 1.00 -5.94 -11.54
C SER A 160 1.76 -7.26 -11.37
N LYS A 161 3.06 -7.30 -11.71
CA LYS A 161 3.87 -8.52 -11.49
C LYS A 161 4.09 -8.81 -10.01
N PHE A 162 4.32 -7.78 -9.20
CA PHE A 162 4.42 -7.94 -7.74
C PHE A 162 3.11 -8.40 -7.13
N TYR A 163 1.99 -7.84 -7.58
CA TYR A 163 0.67 -8.20 -7.10
C TYR A 163 0.27 -9.62 -7.51
N ASP A 164 0.58 -10.05 -8.74
CA ASP A 164 0.40 -11.44 -9.17
C ASP A 164 1.23 -12.41 -8.32
N ALA A 165 2.50 -12.08 -8.06
CA ALA A 165 3.36 -12.89 -7.21
C ALA A 165 2.84 -12.95 -5.77
N PHE A 166 2.34 -11.83 -5.25
CA PHE A 166 1.67 -11.75 -3.95
C PHE A 166 0.44 -12.67 -3.89
N LYS A 167 -0.45 -12.63 -4.91
CA LYS A 167 -1.62 -13.52 -4.99
C LYS A 167 -1.23 -14.99 -5.00
N LEU A 168 -0.20 -15.36 -5.78
CA LEU A 168 0.31 -16.73 -5.81
C LEU A 168 0.89 -17.16 -4.46
N LEU A 169 1.67 -16.30 -3.79
CA LEU A 169 2.15 -16.56 -2.43
C LEU A 169 1.00 -16.75 -1.45
N CYS A 170 -0.06 -15.95 -1.56
CA CYS A 170 -1.24 -16.15 -0.74
C CYS A 170 -1.90 -17.51 -0.98
N LYS A 171 -2.09 -17.91 -2.25
CA LYS A 171 -2.60 -19.26 -2.57
C LYS A 171 -1.75 -20.37 -1.99
N MET A 172 -0.41 -20.25 -2.08
CA MET A 172 0.49 -21.23 -1.50
C MET A 172 0.25 -21.40 0.01
N HIS A 173 0.03 -20.31 0.73
CA HIS A 173 -0.19 -20.36 2.17
C HIS A 173 -1.63 -20.75 2.59
N THR A 174 -2.66 -20.34 1.83
CA THR A 174 -4.05 -20.65 2.17
C THR A 174 -4.48 -22.05 1.74
N GLU A 175 -3.86 -22.59 0.68
CA GLU A 175 -4.13 -23.95 0.21
C GLU A 175 -3.19 -24.98 0.84
N TYR A 176 -2.23 -24.55 1.67
CA TYR A 176 -1.31 -25.43 2.38
C TYR A 176 -2.04 -26.34 3.35
N ASP A 177 -2.00 -27.62 3.04
CA ASP A 177 -2.44 -28.72 3.89
C ASP A 177 -1.29 -29.71 3.97
N GLU A 178 -0.71 -29.85 5.16
CA GLU A 178 0.44 -30.71 5.42
C GLU A 178 0.15 -32.18 5.06
N ASP A 179 -1.07 -32.65 5.32
CA ASP A 179 -1.49 -34.03 5.04
C ASP A 179 -1.81 -34.27 3.56
N LYS A 180 -1.99 -33.20 2.78
CA LYS A 180 -2.40 -33.26 1.35
C LYS A 180 -1.48 -32.45 0.43
N LEU A 181 -0.19 -32.36 0.79
CA LEU A 181 0.75 -31.56 0.01
C LEU A 181 0.96 -32.14 -1.40
N GLU A 182 0.47 -31.43 -2.40
CA GLU A 182 0.65 -31.79 -3.82
C GLU A 182 1.86 -31.05 -4.42
N CYS A 183 3.07 -31.61 -4.28
CA CYS A 183 4.30 -30.97 -4.77
C CYS A 183 4.23 -30.42 -6.22
N PRO A 184 3.62 -31.11 -7.22
CA PRO A 184 3.49 -30.56 -8.58
C PRO A 184 2.73 -29.22 -8.65
N LYS A 185 1.70 -29.05 -7.80
CA LYS A 185 0.90 -27.84 -7.73
C LYS A 185 1.71 -26.67 -7.17
N TYR A 186 2.41 -26.88 -6.06
CA TYR A 186 3.29 -25.88 -5.45
C TYR A 186 4.49 -25.54 -6.33
N LEU A 187 5.02 -26.52 -7.07
CA LEU A 187 6.05 -26.28 -8.07
C LEU A 187 5.53 -25.38 -9.20
N GLY A 188 4.28 -25.56 -9.63
CA GLY A 188 3.60 -24.66 -10.57
C GLY A 188 3.58 -23.22 -10.05
N TYR A 189 3.05 -23.01 -8.84
CA TYR A 189 3.02 -21.68 -8.21
C TYR A 189 4.41 -21.05 -8.07
N ALA A 190 5.39 -21.84 -7.62
CA ALA A 190 6.77 -21.40 -7.44
C ALA A 190 7.43 -20.99 -8.77
N ASN A 191 7.23 -21.76 -9.84
CA ASN A 191 7.73 -21.43 -11.18
C ASN A 191 7.14 -20.12 -11.69
N ASP A 192 5.84 -19.90 -11.48
CA ASP A 192 5.17 -18.66 -11.87
C ASP A 192 5.71 -17.46 -11.10
N ILE A 193 5.86 -17.57 -9.77
CA ILE A 193 6.46 -16.53 -8.93
C ILE A 193 7.87 -16.20 -9.42
N VAL A 194 8.74 -17.21 -9.59
CA VAL A 194 10.11 -17.02 -10.08
C VAL A 194 10.11 -16.36 -11.46
N GLY A 195 9.19 -16.74 -12.34
CA GLY A 195 8.99 -16.12 -13.65
C GLY A 195 8.65 -14.63 -13.56
N LYS A 196 7.77 -14.23 -12.62
CA LYS A 196 7.46 -12.81 -12.36
C LYS A 196 8.69 -12.05 -11.89
N PHE A 197 9.47 -12.61 -10.95
CA PHE A 197 10.71 -12.00 -10.44
C PHE A 197 11.81 -11.88 -11.51
N LYS A 198 11.93 -12.84 -12.42
CA LYS A 198 12.84 -12.74 -13.57
C LYS A 198 12.47 -11.59 -14.50
N LYS A 199 11.19 -11.45 -14.87
CA LYS A 199 10.67 -10.34 -15.68
C LYS A 199 10.83 -9.00 -14.99
N LEU A 200 10.63 -8.97 -13.67
CA LEU A 200 10.90 -7.81 -12.83
C LEU A 200 12.39 -7.42 -12.94
N ASN A 201 13.32 -8.37 -12.91
CA ASN A 201 14.78 -8.18 -13.13
C ASN A 201 15.20 -7.69 -14.52
N GLU A 202 14.31 -7.71 -15.51
CA GLU A 202 14.55 -7.13 -16.83
C GLU A 202 14.10 -5.67 -16.91
N SER A 203 13.34 -5.18 -15.92
CA SER A 203 12.90 -3.79 -15.86
C SER A 203 14.03 -2.85 -15.45
N SER A 204 14.15 -1.71 -16.12
CA SER A 204 15.09 -0.64 -15.76
C SER A 204 14.75 0.04 -14.43
N SER A 205 13.53 -0.20 -13.91
CA SER A 205 12.94 0.38 -12.70
C SER A 205 13.63 -0.02 -11.39
N ILE A 206 14.47 -1.06 -11.42
CA ILE A 206 15.11 -1.63 -10.22
C ILE A 206 16.25 -0.76 -9.70
N THR A 207 16.95 -0.06 -10.60
CA THR A 207 18.21 0.60 -10.26
C THR A 207 18.00 1.73 -9.26
N GLY A 208 18.44 1.54 -8.01
CA GLY A 208 18.39 2.56 -6.96
C GLY A 208 16.99 2.86 -6.40
N ASN A 209 15.96 2.13 -6.81
CA ASN A 209 14.61 2.34 -6.30
C ASN A 209 14.43 1.59 -4.96
N THR A 210 14.42 2.35 -3.87
CA THR A 210 14.25 1.84 -2.50
C THR A 210 12.91 1.15 -2.31
N SER A 211 11.83 1.70 -2.89
CA SER A 211 10.48 1.15 -2.81
C SER A 211 10.34 -0.20 -3.52
N TYR A 212 10.95 -0.31 -4.69
CA TYR A 212 10.99 -1.56 -5.42
C TYR A 212 11.73 -2.65 -4.63
N SER A 213 12.88 -2.28 -4.05
CA SER A 213 13.67 -3.19 -3.24
C SER A 213 12.91 -3.63 -1.98
N GLN A 214 12.16 -2.72 -1.35
CA GLN A 214 11.32 -3.06 -0.19
C GLN A 214 10.29 -4.15 -0.53
N ILE A 215 9.49 -3.97 -1.58
CA ILE A 215 8.50 -4.99 -2.00
C ILE A 215 9.19 -6.30 -2.34
N TRP A 216 10.29 -6.23 -3.10
CA TRP A 216 11.06 -7.42 -3.48
C TRP A 216 11.51 -8.22 -2.26
N TYR A 217 12.14 -7.56 -1.28
CA TYR A 217 12.63 -8.24 -0.08
C TYR A 217 11.51 -8.80 0.79
N THR A 218 10.37 -8.10 0.90
CA THR A 218 9.22 -8.59 1.66
C THR A 218 8.65 -9.87 1.05
N LEU A 219 8.35 -9.86 -0.26
CA LEU A 219 7.83 -11.05 -0.95
C LEU A 219 8.88 -12.19 -1.02
N SER A 220 10.16 -11.86 -1.21
CA SER A 220 11.22 -12.87 -1.26
C SER A 220 11.43 -13.56 0.09
N THR A 221 11.41 -12.79 1.17
CA THR A 221 11.52 -13.34 2.53
C THR A 221 10.38 -14.31 2.80
N ASP A 222 9.15 -13.93 2.43
CA ASP A 222 8.00 -14.81 2.63
C ASP A 222 8.06 -16.08 1.77
N TYR A 223 8.50 -15.98 0.51
CA TYR A 223 8.71 -17.14 -0.34
C TYR A 223 9.78 -18.09 0.22
N GLU A 224 10.93 -17.57 0.66
CA GLU A 224 11.99 -18.39 1.24
C GLU A 224 11.58 -18.99 2.59
N ASN A 225 10.72 -18.33 3.36
CA ASN A 225 10.14 -18.90 4.57
C ASN A 225 9.17 -20.04 4.24
N PHE A 226 8.33 -19.92 3.21
CA PHE A 226 7.47 -21.00 2.74
C PHE A 226 8.28 -22.23 2.33
N LYS A 227 9.35 -22.02 1.54
CA LYS A 227 10.25 -23.10 1.09
C LYS A 227 10.91 -23.89 2.22
N LYS A 228 11.13 -23.26 3.37
CA LYS A 228 11.78 -23.87 4.54
C LYS A 228 10.84 -24.74 5.37
N GLN A 229 9.53 -24.75 5.10
CA GLN A 229 8.60 -25.64 5.79
C GLN A 229 8.95 -27.10 5.46
N ASP A 230 9.05 -27.97 6.47
CA ASP A 230 9.64 -29.30 6.33
C ASP A 230 9.01 -30.14 5.21
N ASN A 231 7.68 -30.11 5.06
CA ASN A 231 7.00 -30.85 3.98
C ASN A 231 7.26 -30.25 2.60
N VAL A 232 7.38 -28.92 2.50
CA VAL A 232 7.72 -28.23 1.25
C VAL A 232 9.18 -28.47 0.89
N ALA A 233 10.07 -28.57 1.87
CA ALA A 233 11.47 -28.92 1.66
C ALA A 233 11.63 -30.32 1.04
N ASN A 234 10.68 -31.23 1.29
CA ASN A 234 10.62 -32.54 0.67
C ASN A 234 10.15 -32.50 -0.80
N CYS A 235 9.53 -31.40 -1.25
CA CYS A 235 9.25 -31.19 -2.67
C CYS A 235 10.55 -30.88 -3.42
N THR A 236 11.04 -31.87 -4.17
CA THR A 236 12.21 -31.68 -5.02
C THR A 236 11.95 -30.59 -6.07
N ASN A 237 12.96 -29.75 -6.33
CA ASN A 237 13.01 -28.76 -7.41
C ASN A 237 12.17 -27.48 -7.27
N ILE A 238 11.72 -27.10 -6.06
CA ILE A 238 11.16 -25.74 -5.88
C ILE A 238 12.25 -24.71 -6.21
N PRO A 239 12.07 -23.86 -7.24
CA PRO A 239 13.11 -22.95 -7.71
C PRO A 239 13.41 -21.86 -6.68
N SER A 240 14.66 -21.40 -6.63
CA SER A 240 15.00 -20.19 -5.86
C SER A 240 14.68 -18.92 -6.65
N LEU A 241 14.36 -17.84 -5.94
CA LEU A 241 14.20 -16.53 -6.56
C LEU A 241 15.54 -16.06 -7.12
N PRO A 242 15.56 -15.34 -8.27
CA PRO A 242 16.78 -14.69 -8.73
C PRO A 242 17.20 -13.64 -7.69
N SER A 243 18.50 -13.34 -7.61
CA SER A 243 18.94 -12.17 -6.85
C SER A 243 18.42 -10.90 -7.51
N ILE A 244 18.07 -9.89 -6.71
CA ILE A 244 17.69 -8.58 -7.23
C ILE A 244 18.88 -7.99 -8.00
N LYS A 245 18.68 -7.60 -9.26
CA LYS A 245 19.72 -6.93 -10.04
C LYS A 245 19.86 -5.50 -9.57
N THR A 246 20.80 -5.22 -8.67
CA THR A 246 21.27 -3.86 -8.43
C THR A 246 22.34 -3.55 -9.46
N THR A 247 22.11 -2.59 -10.34
CA THR A 247 23.16 -2.06 -11.21
C THR A 247 24.13 -1.27 -10.35
N GLN A 248 25.02 -1.97 -9.64
CA GLN A 248 26.24 -1.35 -9.16
C GLN A 248 27.09 -1.11 -10.40
N HIS A 249 27.50 0.14 -10.63
CA HIS A 249 28.72 0.37 -11.39
C HIS A 249 29.79 -0.57 -10.82
N HIS A 250 30.33 -1.40 -11.70
CA HIS A 250 31.32 -2.44 -11.42
C HIS A 250 32.39 -1.94 -10.43
N VAL A 251 32.23 -2.31 -9.15
CA VAL A 251 33.34 -2.43 -8.22
C VAL A 251 33.24 -3.84 -7.67
N GLN A 252 34.02 -4.71 -8.29
CA GLN A 252 34.45 -5.98 -7.72
C GLN A 252 34.67 -5.83 -6.21
N SER A 253 33.90 -6.54 -5.41
CA SER A 253 34.37 -6.93 -4.09
C SER A 253 33.75 -8.27 -3.71
N SER A 254 34.60 -9.29 -3.84
CA SER A 254 34.56 -10.54 -3.12
C SER A 254 34.20 -10.34 -1.65
N GLY A 255 33.39 -11.25 -1.12
CA GLY A 255 32.57 -11.05 0.07
C GLY A 255 33.26 -10.50 1.31
N VAL A 256 32.65 -9.47 1.90
CA VAL A 256 32.84 -9.06 3.30
C VAL A 256 31.54 -8.40 3.80
N THR A 257 30.82 -9.13 4.66
CA THR A 257 30.23 -8.72 5.95
C THR A 257 29.08 -7.69 6.00
N SER A 258 28.00 -8.13 6.66
CA SER A 258 26.71 -7.45 6.91
C SER A 258 26.75 -6.10 7.64
N SER A 259 27.92 -5.64 8.09
CA SER A 259 28.09 -4.42 8.88
C SER A 259 28.07 -3.14 8.03
N SER A 260 28.56 -3.19 6.79
CA SER A 260 28.57 -2.04 5.86
C SER A 260 27.15 -1.64 5.40
N LEU A 261 26.21 -2.60 5.37
CA LEU A 261 24.84 -2.40 4.92
C LEU A 261 23.98 -1.58 5.90
N SER A 262 24.28 -1.64 7.20
CA SER A 262 23.55 -0.93 8.27
C SER A 262 23.80 0.58 8.21
N ILE A 263 25.03 0.98 7.94
CA ILE A 263 25.45 2.38 7.83
C ILE A 263 24.83 3.02 6.57
N VAL A 264 24.83 2.29 5.45
CA VAL A 264 24.21 2.73 4.20
C VAL A 264 22.69 2.88 4.34
N LYS A 265 21.99 1.97 5.03
CA LYS A 265 20.55 2.11 5.32
C LYS A 265 20.23 3.35 6.17
N LYS A 266 21.05 3.67 7.18
CA LYS A 266 20.87 4.89 8.00
C LYS A 266 21.10 6.19 7.22
N LEU A 267 22.11 6.22 6.34
CA LEU A 267 22.41 7.37 5.48
C LEU A 267 21.32 7.61 4.43
N ILE A 268 20.80 6.54 3.82
CA ILE A 268 19.71 6.62 2.83
C ILE A 268 18.40 7.07 3.47
N LEU A 269 18.08 6.60 4.68
CA LEU A 269 16.89 7.03 5.42
C LEU A 269 16.97 8.54 5.74
N ALA A 270 18.15 9.03 6.14
CA ALA A 270 18.37 10.46 6.40
C ALA A 270 18.19 11.32 5.13
N LEU A 271 18.76 10.93 3.99
CA LEU A 271 18.62 11.67 2.73
C LEU A 271 17.18 11.63 2.15
N SER A 272 16.43 10.54 2.37
CA SER A 272 15.05 10.42 1.91
C SER A 272 14.11 11.40 2.64
N ILE A 273 14.32 11.59 3.95
CA ILE A 273 13.54 12.54 4.75
C ILE A 273 13.70 13.98 4.21
N PHE A 274 14.91 14.39 3.82
CA PHE A 274 15.13 15.72 3.23
C PHE A 274 14.50 15.87 1.84
N SER A 275 14.50 14.82 1.03
CA SER A 275 13.87 14.83 -0.29
C SER A 275 12.34 14.92 -0.21
N ALA A 276 11.72 14.23 0.74
CA ALA A 276 10.28 14.33 0.99
C ALA A 276 9.90 15.73 1.51
N ILE A 277 10.63 16.26 2.50
CA ILE A 277 10.38 17.58 3.10
C ILE A 277 10.42 18.70 2.05
N THR A 278 11.37 18.66 1.10
CA THR A 278 11.46 19.67 0.04
C THR A 278 10.30 19.64 -0.96
N ILE A 279 9.81 18.44 -1.31
CA ILE A 279 8.61 18.29 -2.15
C ILE A 279 7.37 18.83 -1.41
N PHE A 280 7.24 18.55 -0.11
CA PHE A 280 6.13 19.06 0.71
C PHE A 280 6.17 20.58 0.90
N LEU A 281 7.35 21.17 1.09
CA LEU A 281 7.52 22.63 1.12
C LEU A 281 7.12 23.27 -0.21
N GLY A 282 7.49 22.67 -1.35
CA GLY A 282 7.11 23.16 -2.67
C GLY A 282 5.60 23.15 -2.92
N ILE A 283 4.92 22.07 -2.52
CA ILE A 283 3.46 21.94 -2.65
C ILE A 283 2.73 22.87 -1.66
N PHE A 284 3.19 22.94 -0.41
CA PHE A 284 2.62 23.82 0.62
C PHE A 284 2.76 25.29 0.26
N TYR A 285 3.92 25.70 -0.27
CA TYR A 285 4.17 27.06 -0.73
C TYR A 285 3.23 27.45 -1.87
N LYS A 286 3.03 26.56 -2.86
CA LYS A 286 2.15 26.82 -4.01
C LYS A 286 0.67 26.91 -3.61
N CYS A 287 0.21 26.05 -2.71
CA CYS A 287 -1.16 26.08 -2.18
C CYS A 287 -1.41 27.32 -1.30
N SER A 288 -0.45 27.70 -0.47
CA SER A 288 -0.54 28.89 0.39
C SER A 288 -0.62 30.19 -0.42
N LEU A 289 0.21 30.31 -1.47
CA LEU A 289 0.15 31.47 -2.39
C LEU A 289 -1.21 31.58 -3.10
N PHE A 290 -1.79 30.44 -3.49
CA PHE A 290 -3.10 30.41 -4.13
C PHE A 290 -4.23 30.91 -3.21
N VAL A 291 -4.19 30.51 -1.92
CA VAL A 291 -5.17 30.95 -0.92
C VAL A 291 -5.04 32.45 -0.61
N LEU A 292 -3.80 32.96 -0.48
CA LEU A 292 -3.56 34.39 -0.27
C LEU A 292 -4.07 35.23 -1.45
N ARG A 293 -3.79 34.80 -2.69
CA ARG A 293 -4.29 35.47 -3.90
C ARG A 293 -5.81 35.55 -3.97
N LYS A 294 -6.51 34.48 -3.54
CA LYS A 294 -7.99 34.49 -3.46
C LYS A 294 -8.52 35.42 -2.37
N ARG A 295 -7.83 35.55 -1.22
CA ARG A 295 -8.23 36.47 -0.16
C ARG A 295 -8.11 37.92 -0.62
N ASP A 296 -7.01 38.29 -1.27
CA ASP A 296 -6.81 39.64 -1.78
C ASP A 296 -7.86 40.03 -2.82
N GLN A 297 -8.17 39.15 -3.77
CA GLN A 297 -9.24 39.38 -4.75
C GLN A 297 -10.61 39.57 -4.07
N LYS A 298 -10.93 38.75 -3.07
CA LYS A 298 -12.20 38.83 -2.33
C LYS A 298 -12.29 40.11 -1.49
N GLN A 299 -11.18 40.57 -0.92
CA GLN A 299 -11.12 41.81 -0.15
C GLN A 299 -11.26 43.03 -1.08
N HIS A 300 -10.59 43.03 -2.22
CA HIS A 300 -10.75 44.07 -3.25
C HIS A 300 -12.19 44.16 -3.80
N LEU A 301 -12.86 43.02 -4.02
CA LEU A 301 -14.28 42.99 -4.40
C LEU A 301 -15.21 43.57 -3.32
N ARG A 302 -14.95 43.27 -2.04
CA ARG A 302 -15.72 43.83 -0.91
C ARG A 302 -15.55 45.34 -0.77
N GLU A 303 -14.33 45.85 -0.94
CA GLU A 303 -14.03 47.28 -0.95
C GLU A 303 -14.76 48.00 -2.09
N LYS A 304 -14.74 47.44 -3.32
CA LYS A 304 -15.51 47.97 -4.46
C LYS A 304 -17.01 48.05 -4.17
N LEU A 305 -17.59 46.99 -3.59
CA LEU A 305 -19.01 46.95 -3.21
C LEU A 305 -19.36 48.00 -2.15
N LYS A 306 -18.50 48.21 -1.15
CA LYS A 306 -18.68 49.26 -0.13
C LYS A 306 -18.64 50.67 -0.75
N ASN A 307 -17.71 50.91 -1.68
CA ASN A 307 -17.60 52.20 -2.36
C ASN A 307 -18.79 52.49 -3.27
N ILE A 308 -19.32 51.49 -3.96
CA ILE A 308 -20.57 51.61 -4.74
C ILE A 308 -21.74 51.94 -3.80
N LYS A 309 -21.88 51.23 -2.68
CA LYS A 309 -22.94 51.48 -1.70
C LYS A 309 -22.87 52.89 -1.09
N LYS A 310 -21.67 53.40 -0.82
CA LYS A 310 -21.48 54.79 -0.35
C LYS A 310 -21.92 55.84 -1.38
N ARG A 311 -21.72 55.59 -2.68
CA ARG A 311 -22.15 56.49 -3.76
C ARG A 311 -23.65 56.46 -4.03
N MET A 312 -24.34 55.39 -3.67
CA MET A 312 -25.81 55.28 -3.81
C MET A 312 -26.59 55.90 -2.65
N ASN A 313 -25.94 56.08 -1.50
CA ASN A 313 -26.55 56.66 -0.30
C ASN A 313 -26.34 58.18 -0.19
N HIS A 314 -25.78 58.80 -1.23
CA HIS A 314 -25.51 60.23 -1.35
C HIS A 314 -26.17 60.75 -2.61
#